data_AF-A0A1S8CZ74-F1
#
_entry.id   AF-A0A1S8CZ74-F1
#
_cell.length_a   1.000
_cell.length_b   1.000
_cell.length_c   1.000
_cell.angle_alpha   90.00
_cell.angle_beta   90.00
_cell.angle_gamma   90.00
#
_symmetry.space_group_name_H-M   'P 1'
#
loop_
_entity.id
_entity.type
_entity.pdbx_description
1 polymer ?
#
loop_
_entity_poly.entity_id
_entity_poly.type
_entity_poly.pdbx_seq_one_letter_code
_entity_poly.pdbx_strand_id
1 'polypeptide(L)' 'MQAGDDEGADPATKISAKLVGTYSTREKAEEAIARLLPLPGFRDWPGGFRIYEVTLDRDLWPEGFAGTETGERPRP' A
#
# COMPACT_ATOMS: atom_id res chain seq x y z
N MET A 1 -7.86 28.99 3.13
CA MET A 1 -7.31 28.22 4.26
C MET A 1 -6.33 27.24 3.67
N GLN A 2 -5.05 27.43 3.98
CA GLN A 2 -3.90 26.71 3.42
C GLN A 2 -3.68 25.40 4.22
N ALA A 3 -3.48 24.28 3.53
CA ALA A 3 -2.72 23.14 4.03
C ALA A 3 -1.72 22.86 2.91
N GLY A 4 -0.45 23.20 3.08
CA GLY A 4 0.44 22.55 4.02
C GLY A 4 1.32 21.66 3.14
N ASP A 5 2.45 22.24 2.76
CA ASP A 5 3.40 21.78 1.75
C ASP A 5 3.79 20.30 1.95
N ASP A 6 3.48 19.46 0.97
CA ASP A 6 4.04 18.11 0.85
C ASP A 6 5.48 18.28 0.35
N GLU A 7 6.36 18.52 1.30
CA GLU A 7 7.79 18.72 1.11
C GLU A 7 8.45 17.44 0.59
N GLY A 8 8.87 17.47 -0.68
CA GLY A 8 10.07 16.78 -1.15
C GLY A 8 10.00 15.27 -1.30
N ALA A 9 9.03 14.74 -2.07
CA ALA A 9 9.21 13.42 -2.67
C ALA A 9 10.03 13.56 -3.96
N ASP A 10 11.31 13.18 -3.91
CA ASP A 10 12.13 12.97 -5.11
C ASP A 10 11.40 11.98 -6.04
N PRO A 11 11.13 12.33 -7.32
CA PRO A 11 10.31 11.52 -8.23
C PRO A 11 10.94 10.16 -8.59
N ALA A 12 12.20 9.90 -8.22
CA ALA A 12 12.83 8.60 -8.38
C ALA A 12 12.60 7.66 -7.18
N THR A 13 12.02 8.16 -6.08
CA THR A 13 11.64 7.31 -4.94
C THR A 13 10.34 6.59 -5.28
N LYS A 14 10.47 5.44 -5.96
CA LYS A 14 9.37 4.50 -6.17
C LYS A 14 8.81 4.12 -4.79
N ILE A 15 7.66 4.67 -4.40
CA ILE A 15 6.97 4.30 -3.16
C ILE A 15 6.43 2.87 -3.35
N SER A 16 7.26 1.86 -3.11
CA SER A 16 6.84 0.46 -3.19
C SER A 16 6.13 0.10 -1.88
N ALA A 17 4.81 0.23 -1.86
CA ALA A 17 4.01 -0.31 -0.76
C ALA A 17 3.96 -1.85 -0.89
N LYS A 18 4.22 -2.56 0.23
CA LYS A 18 4.04 -4.00 0.31
C LYS A 18 2.84 -4.30 1.19
N LEU A 19 1.93 -5.18 0.73
CA LEU A 19 0.85 -5.69 1.56
C LEU A 19 1.43 -6.68 2.57
N VAL A 20 1.33 -6.34 3.84
CA VAL A 20 1.81 -7.18 4.95
C VAL A 20 0.79 -8.25 5.32
N GLY A 21 -0.50 -7.89 5.34
CA GLY A 21 -1.60 -8.82 5.66
C GLY A 21 -2.93 -8.08 5.76
N THR A 22 -4.02 -8.85 5.75
CA THR A 22 -5.39 -8.37 6.01
C THR A 22 -5.87 -8.97 7.34
N TYR A 23 -6.46 -8.12 8.18
CA TYR A 23 -6.89 -8.50 9.53
C TYR A 23 -8.37 -8.20 9.72
N SER A 24 -9.04 -9.02 10.54
CA SER A 24 -10.48 -8.90 10.82
C SER A 24 -10.85 -7.68 11.67
N THR A 25 -9.90 -7.18 12.46
CA THR A 25 -10.07 -5.98 13.29
C THR A 25 -8.83 -5.11 13.22
N ARG A 26 -9.00 -3.83 13.54
CA ARG A 26 -7.90 -2.87 13.63
C ARG A 26 -6.87 -3.28 14.70
N GLU A 27 -7.34 -3.73 15.86
CA GLU A 27 -6.46 -4.17 16.95
C GLU A 27 -5.49 -5.28 16.49
N LYS A 28 -5.98 -6.26 15.73
CA LYS A 28 -5.13 -7.33 15.18
C LYS A 28 -4.09 -6.81 14.18
N ALA A 29 -4.43 -5.77 13.43
CA ALA A 29 -3.48 -5.11 12.54
C ALA A 29 -2.40 -4.37 13.33
N GLU A 30 -2.76 -3.72 14.44
CA GLU A 30 -1.82 -3.04 15.35
C GLU A 30 -0.89 -4.04 16.05
N GLU A 31 -1.42 -5.18 16.52
CA GLU A 31 -0.61 -6.27 17.07
C GLU A 31 0.37 -6.84 16.03
N ALA A 32 -0.06 -6.94 14.76
CA ALA A 32 0.81 -7.37 13.69
C ALA A 32 1.94 -6.37 13.42
N ILE A 33 1.66 -5.07 13.44
CA ILE A 33 2.70 -4.03 13.34
C ILE A 33 3.69 -4.18 14.49
N ALA A 34 3.24 -4.31 15.73
CA ALA A 34 4.12 -4.46 16.89
C ALA A 34 5.04 -5.68 16.77
N ARG A 35 4.54 -6.79 16.23
CA ARG A 35 5.32 -8.01 15.98
C ARG A 35 6.33 -7.89 14.83
N LEU A 36 6.01 -7.11 13.79
CA LEU A 36 6.84 -6.97 12.59
C LEU A 36 7.85 -5.83 12.68
N LEU A 37 7.55 -4.79 13.45
CA LEU A 37 8.42 -3.66 13.70
C LEU A 37 9.87 -4.03 14.09
N PRO A 38 10.16 -5.04 14.94
CA PRO A 38 11.54 -5.38 15.28
C PRO A 38 12.30 -6.12 14.17
N LEU A 39 11.64 -6.57 13.09
CA LEU A 39 12.31 -7.30 12.03
C LEU A 39 13.26 -6.39 11.22
N PRO A 40 14.36 -6.95 10.67
CA PRO A 40 15.27 -6.18 9.83
C PRO A 40 14.53 -5.59 8.62
N GLY A 41 14.87 -4.35 8.26
CA GLY A 41 14.19 -3.59 7.19
C GLY A 41 12.95 -2.84 7.68
N PHE A 42 12.10 -3.46 8.52
CA PHE A 42 10.96 -2.79 9.13
C PHE A 42 11.37 -1.88 10.29
N ARG A 43 12.34 -2.30 11.11
CA ARG A 43 12.86 -1.50 12.23
C ARG A 43 13.49 -0.18 11.79
N ASP A 44 14.02 -0.14 10.57
CA ASP A 44 14.68 1.02 9.98
C ASP A 44 13.67 2.12 9.61
N TRP A 45 12.38 1.76 9.49
CA TRP A 45 11.28 2.64 9.10
C TRP A 45 10.05 2.47 10.01
N PRO A 46 10.10 2.91 11.28
CA PRO A 46 9.02 2.69 12.24
C PRO A 46 7.70 3.39 11.86
N GLY A 47 7.76 4.48 11.10
CA GLY A 47 6.59 5.18 10.55
C GLY A 47 6.10 4.64 9.20
N GLY A 48 6.71 3.57 8.68
CA GLY A 48 6.41 3.02 7.34
C GLY A 48 5.13 2.19 7.28
N PHE A 49 4.51 1.86 8.41
CA PHE A 49 3.29 1.06 8.45
C PHE A 49 2.04 1.91 8.28
N ARG A 50 1.10 1.42 7.46
CA ARG A 50 -0.22 2.04 7.23
C ARG A 50 -1.30 1.00 7.35
N ILE A 51 -2.37 1.32 8.08
CA ILE A 51 -3.57 0.48 8.20
C ILE A 51 -4.66 1.08 7.33
N TYR A 52 -5.27 0.27 6.48
CA TYR A 52 -6.40 0.65 5.64
C TYR A 52 -7.58 -0.26 5.93
N GLU A 53 -8.77 0.31 6.04
CA GLU A 53 -10.01 -0.46 6.13
C GLU A 53 -10.40 -0.96 4.73
N VAL A 54 -10.74 -2.25 4.64
CA VAL A 54 -11.19 -2.87 3.39
C VAL A 54 -12.53 -3.55 3.62
N THR A 55 -13.42 -3.45 2.65
CA THR A 55 -14.67 -4.19 2.65
C THR A 55 -14.43 -5.57 2.03
N LEU A 56 -14.88 -6.63 2.70
CA LEU A 56 -14.81 -8.00 2.18
C LEU A 56 -15.74 -8.15 0.96
N ASP A 57 -15.45 -9.16 0.13
CA ASP A 57 -16.24 -9.49 -1.08
C ASP A 57 -16.31 -8.32 -2.09
N ARG A 58 -15.25 -7.53 -2.15
CA ARG A 58 -15.09 -6.42 -3.09
C ARG A 58 -13.79 -6.59 -3.87
N ASP A 59 -13.87 -6.45 -5.18
CA ASP A 59 -12.71 -6.42 -6.03
C ASP A 59 -11.92 -5.12 -5.78
N LEU A 60 -10.65 -5.24 -5.40
CA LEU A 60 -9.75 -4.09 -5.27
C LEU A 60 -9.23 -3.60 -6.63
N TRP A 61 -9.32 -4.44 -7.66
CA TRP A 61 -8.87 -4.16 -9.02
C TRP A 61 -9.94 -4.61 -10.03
N PRO A 62 -11.14 -4.02 -10.00
CA PRO A 62 -12.25 -4.43 -10.88
C PRO A 62 -11.92 -4.25 -12.37
N GLU A 63 -10.97 -3.36 -12.69
CA GLU A 63 -10.53 -3.05 -14.05
C GLU A 63 -9.29 -3.86 -14.48
N GLY A 64 -8.76 -4.72 -13.60
CA GLY A 64 -7.53 -5.49 -13.84
C GLY A 64 -6.24 -4.71 -13.60
N PHE A 65 -5.10 -5.36 -13.81
CA PHE A 65 -3.77 -4.75 -13.70
C PHE A 65 -3.41 -4.08 -15.04
N ALA A 66 -4.03 -2.94 -15.35
CA ALA A 66 -3.72 -2.22 -16.58
C ALA A 66 -2.32 -1.61 -16.48
N GLY A 67 -1.35 -2.29 -17.10
CA GLY A 67 -0.06 -1.70 -17.46
C GLY A 67 -0.30 -0.63 -18.52
N THR A 68 0.19 0.58 -18.27
CA THR A 68 0.19 1.65 -19.25
C THR A 68 0.95 1.21 -20.52
N GLU A 69 0.21 1.21 -21.64
CA GLU A 69 0.67 1.42 -23.02
C GLU A 69 1.50 0.31 -23.72
N THR A 70 0.79 -0.63 -24.38
CA THR A 70 0.94 -1.05 -25.81
C THR A 70 0.83 -2.57 -25.98
N GLY A 71 -0.09 -2.98 -26.86
CA GLY A 71 -0.17 -4.34 -27.40
C GLY A 71 -1.61 -4.71 -27.77
N GLU A 72 -2.03 -4.31 -28.96
CA GLU A 72 -3.33 -4.54 -29.61
C GLU A 72 -4.17 -5.74 -29.09
N ARG A 73 -5.46 -5.49 -28.85
CA ARG A 73 -6.47 -6.57 -28.78
C ARG A 73 -6.52 -7.28 -30.15
N PRO A 74 -6.36 -8.61 -30.25
CA PRO A 74 -6.69 -9.30 -31.50
C PRO A 74 -8.18 -9.06 -31.79
N ARG A 75 -8.46 -8.57 -33.01
CA ARG A 75 -9.84 -8.41 -33.51
C ARG A 75 -10.48 -9.80 -33.69
N PRO A 76 -11.81 -9.92 -33.55
CA PRO A 76 -12.53 -11.20 -33.62
C PRO A 76 -12.37 -11.89 -34.98
#